data_AF-A0A535Z834-F1
#
_entry.id   AF-A0A535Z834-F1
#
_cell.length_a   1.000
_cell.length_b   1.000
_cell.length_c   1.000
_cell.angle_alpha   90.00
_cell.angle_beta   90.00
_cell.angle_gamma   90.00
#
_symmetry.space_group_name_H-M   'P 1'
#
loop_
_entity.id
_entity.type
_entity.pdbx_description
1 polymer ?
#
loop_
_entity_poly.entity_id
_entity_poly.type
_entity_poly.pdbx_seq_one_letter_code
_entity_poly.pdbx_strand_id
1 'polypeptide(L)'
;LLPFADAVGAHASAVMVANATVPGLSTVPASISATVIQGVLRGELAFQGLVVTDSLSTPALQAVGYSVPRAAVAALHAGADMVLFNADANSVASVTTQIVAAITSAVRRGALARNTVEGAVAHVLATKHVNLCALA
;
A
#
# COMPACT_ATOMS: atom_id res chain seq x y z
N LEU A 1 15.67 -0.80 -11.96
CA LEU A 1 15.44 -0.16 -10.65
C LEU A 1 16.34 1.06 -10.38
N LEU A 2 17.44 1.28 -11.14
CA LEU A 2 18.42 2.35 -10.87
C LEU A 2 17.81 3.74 -10.58
N PRO A 3 16.86 4.29 -11.37
CA PRO A 3 16.29 5.61 -11.05
C PRO A 3 15.56 5.67 -9.71
N PHE A 4 14.97 4.55 -9.27
CA PHE A 4 14.34 4.47 -7.95
C PHE A 4 15.39 4.38 -6.85
N ALA A 5 16.49 3.65 -7.06
CA ALA A 5 17.60 3.61 -6.11
C ALA A 5 18.19 5.01 -5.88
N ASP A 6 18.40 5.77 -6.96
CA ASP A 6 18.88 7.16 -6.88
C ASP A 6 17.90 8.06 -6.12
N ALA A 7 16.61 7.94 -6.40
CA ALA A 7 15.57 8.70 -5.71
C ALA A 7 15.49 8.36 -4.20
N VAL A 8 15.65 7.07 -3.84
CA VAL A 8 15.70 6.64 -2.44
C VAL A 8 16.96 7.17 -1.75
N GLY A 9 18.11 7.12 -2.42
CA GLY A 9 19.36 7.71 -1.94
C GLY A 9 19.28 9.23 -1.77
N ALA A 10 18.43 9.90 -2.56
CA ALA A 10 18.10 11.32 -2.43
C ALA A 10 16.97 11.61 -1.41
N HIS A 11 16.58 10.63 -0.59
CA HIS A 11 15.53 10.75 0.43
C HIS A 11 14.15 11.15 -0.10
N ALA A 12 13.71 10.55 -1.21
CA ALA A 12 12.33 10.70 -1.67
C ALA A 12 11.32 10.44 -0.55
N SER A 13 10.34 11.32 -0.37
CA SER A 13 9.36 11.20 0.71
C SER A 13 8.35 10.08 0.49
N ALA A 14 8.05 9.76 -0.77
CA ALA A 14 7.05 8.77 -1.15
C ALA A 14 7.41 8.05 -2.45
N VAL A 15 6.97 6.80 -2.57
CA VAL A 15 7.04 5.99 -3.80
C VAL A 15 5.66 5.41 -4.09
N MET A 16 5.23 5.53 -5.34
CA MET A 16 4.02 4.87 -5.82
C MET A 16 4.35 3.53 -6.50
N VAL A 17 3.62 2.47 -6.16
CA VAL A 17 3.81 1.12 -6.70
C VAL A 17 2.72 0.79 -7.71
N ALA A 18 3.13 0.55 -8.97
CA ALA A 18 2.23 0.27 -10.08
C ALA A 18 1.50 -1.08 -9.94
N ASN A 19 0.38 -1.24 -10.65
CA ASN A 19 -0.37 -2.49 -10.75
C ASN A 19 0.14 -3.42 -11.87
N ALA A 20 1.45 -3.42 -12.13
CA ALA A 20 2.08 -4.25 -13.15
C ALA A 20 2.57 -5.57 -12.57
N THR A 21 2.37 -6.67 -13.30
CA THR A 21 3.02 -7.95 -13.04
C THR A 21 4.29 -8.01 -13.89
N VAL A 22 5.46 -8.03 -13.26
CA VAL A 22 6.75 -8.02 -13.95
C VAL A 22 7.36 -9.43 -13.88
N PRO A 23 7.53 -10.13 -15.03
CA PRO A 23 8.15 -11.45 -15.06
C PRO A 23 9.54 -11.44 -14.41
N GLY A 24 9.83 -12.47 -13.61
CA GLY A 24 11.08 -12.57 -12.86
C GLY A 24 11.13 -11.75 -11.56
N LEU A 25 10.16 -10.87 -11.32
CA LEU A 25 10.06 -10.07 -10.10
C LEU A 25 8.88 -10.50 -9.22
N SER A 26 7.69 -10.69 -9.80
CA SER A 26 6.49 -11.05 -9.06
C SER A 26 5.49 -11.79 -9.96
N THR A 27 4.77 -12.75 -9.40
CA THR A 27 3.67 -13.47 -10.06
C THR A 27 2.32 -12.78 -9.88
N VAL A 28 2.24 -11.78 -9.00
CA VAL A 28 1.06 -10.92 -8.77
C VAL A 28 1.40 -9.46 -9.06
N PRO A 29 0.41 -8.58 -9.27
CA PRO A 29 0.65 -7.14 -9.43
C PRO A 29 1.51 -6.57 -8.30
N ALA A 30 2.47 -5.72 -8.66
CA ALA A 30 3.49 -5.22 -7.74
C ALA A 30 2.90 -4.52 -6.49
N SER A 31 1.79 -3.79 -6.65
CA SER A 31 1.08 -3.10 -5.57
C SER A 31 0.54 -4.00 -4.45
N ILE A 32 0.41 -5.31 -4.70
CA ILE A 32 -0.02 -6.32 -3.72
C ILE A 32 1.04 -7.41 -3.49
N SER A 33 2.27 -7.17 -3.94
CA SER A 33 3.36 -8.15 -3.84
C SER A 33 4.30 -7.82 -2.69
N ALA A 34 4.32 -8.66 -1.66
CA ALA A 34 5.29 -8.54 -0.57
C ALA A 34 6.74 -8.68 -1.07
N THR A 35 6.97 -9.48 -2.13
CA THR A 35 8.29 -9.59 -2.76
C THR A 35 8.75 -8.24 -3.32
N VAL A 36 7.86 -7.49 -3.97
CA VAL A 36 8.21 -6.17 -4.51
C VAL A 36 8.36 -5.14 -3.40
N ILE A 37 7.38 -5.03 -2.51
CA ILE A 37 7.35 -3.94 -1.53
C ILE A 37 8.31 -4.20 -0.37
N GLN A 38 8.20 -5.34 0.31
CA GLN A 38 9.08 -5.65 1.44
C GLN A 38 10.46 -6.14 0.97
N GLY A 39 10.50 -7.04 -0.02
CA GLY A 39 11.76 -7.60 -0.50
C GLY A 39 12.63 -6.56 -1.20
N VAL A 40 12.12 -5.95 -2.26
CA VAL A 40 12.91 -5.05 -3.10
C VAL A 40 12.89 -3.61 -2.59
N LEU A 41 11.72 -3.00 -2.43
CA LEU A 41 11.65 -1.56 -2.12
C LEU A 41 12.15 -1.25 -0.70
N ARG A 42 11.64 -1.96 0.32
CA ARG A 42 12.03 -1.77 1.72
C ARG A 42 13.33 -2.51 2.08
N GLY A 43 13.56 -3.68 1.50
CA GLY A 43 14.74 -4.51 1.76
C GLY A 43 15.96 -4.06 0.95
N GLU A 44 16.00 -4.39 -0.33
CA GLU A 44 17.16 -4.12 -1.20
C GLU A 44 17.46 -2.63 -1.39
N LEU A 45 16.43 -1.81 -1.61
CA LEU A 45 16.57 -0.36 -1.79
C LEU A 45 16.53 0.42 -0.47
N ALA A 46 16.27 -0.25 0.66
CA ALA A 46 16.21 0.35 1.99
C ALA A 46 15.23 1.55 2.13
N PHE A 47 14.17 1.62 1.32
CA PHE A 47 13.24 2.74 1.35
C PHE A 47 12.45 2.80 2.66
N GLN A 48 12.51 3.95 3.35
CA GLN A 48 11.81 4.20 4.63
C GLN A 48 10.67 5.22 4.52
N GLY A 49 10.41 5.76 3.33
CA GLY A 49 9.34 6.73 3.11
C GLY A 49 7.96 6.09 2.98
N LEU A 50 7.00 6.90 2.52
CA LEU A 50 5.61 6.49 2.32
C LEU A 50 5.46 5.64 1.04
N VAL A 51 4.92 4.42 1.17
CA VAL A 51 4.57 3.56 0.03
C VAL A 51 3.09 3.71 -0.28
N VAL A 52 2.81 4.23 -1.48
CA VAL A 52 1.44 4.43 -1.97
C VAL A 52 1.17 3.43 -3.09
N THR A 53 0.00 2.81 -3.14
CA THR A 53 -0.38 2.03 -4.32
C THR A 53 -0.78 2.95 -5.47
N ASP A 54 -0.58 2.51 -6.70
CA ASP A 54 -1.42 2.97 -7.81
C ASP A 54 -2.88 2.51 -7.57
N SER A 55 -3.81 2.97 -8.41
CA SER A 55 -5.24 2.76 -8.21
C SER A 55 -5.62 1.29 -8.14
N LEU A 56 -6.17 0.87 -7.00
CA LEU A 56 -6.60 -0.51 -6.77
C LEU A 56 -7.90 -0.85 -7.52
N SER A 57 -8.52 0.13 -8.17
CA SER A 57 -9.72 -0.05 -9.01
C SER A 57 -9.39 -0.39 -10.47
N THR A 58 -8.16 -0.81 -10.77
CA THR A 58 -7.72 -1.12 -12.13
C THR A 58 -8.20 -2.50 -12.60
N PRO A 59 -8.42 -2.68 -13.93
CA PRO A 59 -8.76 -3.99 -14.50
C PRO A 59 -7.69 -5.06 -14.24
N ALA A 60 -6.42 -4.67 -14.08
CA ALA A 60 -5.33 -5.59 -13.80
C ALA A 60 -5.55 -6.39 -12.51
N LEU A 61 -6.01 -5.75 -11.44
CA LEU A 61 -6.34 -6.42 -10.17
C LEU A 61 -7.63 -7.22 -10.26
N GLN A 62 -8.63 -6.72 -10.99
CA GLN A 62 -9.89 -7.42 -11.20
C GLN A 62 -9.68 -8.73 -11.97
N ALA A 63 -8.80 -8.73 -12.99
CA ALA A 63 -8.47 -9.89 -13.79
C ALA A 63 -7.83 -11.03 -12.97
N VAL A 64 -7.19 -10.70 -11.84
CA VAL A 64 -6.63 -11.68 -10.89
C VAL A 64 -7.52 -11.88 -9.65
N GLY A 65 -8.79 -11.48 -9.73
CA GLY A 65 -9.82 -11.80 -8.74
C GLY A 65 -9.87 -10.90 -7.51
N TYR A 66 -9.22 -9.73 -7.55
CA TYR A 66 -9.26 -8.77 -6.46
C TYR A 66 -10.31 -7.68 -6.70
N SER A 67 -11.27 -7.59 -5.77
CA SER A 67 -12.07 -6.37 -5.60
C SER A 67 -11.24 -5.30 -4.88
N VAL A 68 -11.62 -4.02 -4.99
CA VAL A 68 -10.92 -2.91 -4.34
C VAL A 68 -10.71 -3.14 -2.83
N PRO A 69 -11.73 -3.55 -2.03
CA PRO A 69 -11.51 -3.82 -0.61
C PRO A 69 -10.55 -4.99 -0.34
N ARG A 70 -10.58 -6.04 -1.17
CA ARG A 70 -9.64 -7.18 -1.03
C ARG A 70 -8.22 -6.76 -1.41
N ALA A 71 -8.07 -5.98 -2.47
CA ALA A 71 -6.79 -5.42 -2.90
C ALA A 71 -6.20 -4.52 -1.82
N ALA A 72 -7.01 -3.71 -1.14
CA ALA A 72 -6.54 -2.84 -0.07
C ALA A 72 -5.95 -3.63 1.11
N VAL A 73 -6.60 -4.71 1.54
CA VAL A 73 -6.06 -5.60 2.57
C VAL A 73 -4.76 -6.26 2.10
N ALA A 74 -4.73 -6.74 0.85
CA ALA A 74 -3.53 -7.37 0.29
C ALA A 74 -2.35 -6.40 0.14
N ALA A 75 -2.60 -5.15 -0.27
CA ALA A 75 -1.58 -4.11 -0.39
C ALA A 75 -0.98 -3.74 0.98
N LEU A 76 -1.82 -3.54 2.00
CA LEU A 76 -1.34 -3.29 3.37
C LEU A 76 -0.54 -4.48 3.89
N HIS A 77 -1.02 -5.71 3.68
CA HIS A 77 -0.29 -6.92 4.04
C HIS A 77 1.06 -7.03 3.29
N ALA A 78 1.11 -6.59 2.04
CA ALA A 78 2.32 -6.53 1.23
C ALA A 78 3.30 -5.44 1.68
N GLY A 79 2.88 -4.48 2.51
CA GLY A 79 3.73 -3.41 3.04
C GLY A 79 3.47 -2.02 2.49
N ALA A 80 2.38 -1.81 1.74
CA ALA A 80 1.94 -0.46 1.40
C ALA A 80 1.42 0.27 2.64
N ASP A 81 1.56 1.59 2.66
CA ASP A 81 1.11 2.44 3.77
C ASP A 81 -0.21 3.15 3.44
N MET A 82 -0.39 3.49 2.17
CA MET A 82 -1.57 4.20 1.68
C MET A 82 -2.08 3.56 0.39
N VAL A 83 -3.39 3.31 0.36
CA VAL A 83 -4.05 2.73 -0.82
C VAL A 83 -4.76 3.82 -1.61
N LEU A 84 -4.58 3.80 -2.92
CA LEU A 84 -5.27 4.67 -3.87
C LEU A 84 -6.37 3.88 -4.58
N PHE A 85 -7.52 4.49 -4.81
CA PHE A 85 -8.56 3.92 -5.66
C PHE A 85 -9.32 5.04 -6.38
N ASN A 86 -9.87 4.73 -7.54
CA ASN A 86 -10.79 5.63 -8.24
C ASN A 86 -12.23 5.18 -8.01
N ALA A 87 -13.13 6.14 -7.86
CA ALA A 87 -14.56 5.91 -7.76
C ALA A 87 -15.29 7.18 -8.20
N ASP A 88 -16.50 7.04 -8.74
CA ASP A 88 -17.35 8.20 -9.05
C ASP A 88 -17.68 8.96 -7.75
N ALA A 89 -17.89 10.27 -7.85
CA ALA A 89 -18.16 11.14 -6.69
C ALA A 89 -19.30 10.62 -5.79
N ASN A 90 -20.34 10.01 -6.38
CA ASN A 90 -21.47 9.45 -5.64
C ASN A 90 -21.16 8.10 -4.95
N SER A 91 -20.07 7.44 -5.34
CA SER A 91 -19.70 6.10 -4.85
C SER A 91 -18.49 6.11 -3.92
N VAL A 92 -17.67 7.17 -3.93
CA VAL A 92 -16.42 7.24 -3.15
C VAL A 92 -16.62 6.96 -1.65
N ALA A 93 -17.70 7.49 -1.05
CA ALA A 93 -17.99 7.26 0.36
C ALA A 93 -18.36 5.79 0.66
N SER A 94 -19.15 5.17 -0.22
CA SER A 94 -19.55 3.76 -0.10
C SER A 94 -18.34 2.84 -0.28
N VAL A 95 -17.51 3.08 -1.31
CA VAL A 95 -16.29 2.31 -1.56
C VAL A 95 -15.30 2.45 -0.40
N THR A 96 -15.11 3.66 0.12
CA THR A 96 -14.29 3.92 1.31
C THR A 96 -14.78 3.11 2.51
N THR A 97 -16.09 3.12 2.76
CA THR A 97 -16.71 2.36 3.87
C THR A 97 -16.45 0.86 3.72
N GLN A 98 -16.55 0.32 2.51
CA GLN A 98 -16.27 -1.08 2.24
C GLN A 98 -14.79 -1.44 2.44
N ILE A 99 -13.87 -0.57 2.01
CA ILE A 99 -12.43 -0.74 2.24
C ILE A 99 -12.12 -0.76 3.74
N VAL A 100 -12.62 0.22 4.50
CA VAL A 100 -12.41 0.32 5.96
C VAL A 100 -13.00 -0.91 6.66
N ALA A 101 -14.19 -1.36 6.26
CA ALA A 101 -14.81 -2.56 6.81
C ALA A 101 -13.97 -3.81 6.53
N ALA A 102 -13.42 -3.96 5.32
CA ALA A 102 -12.56 -5.08 4.96
C ALA A 102 -11.25 -5.10 5.78
N ILE A 103 -10.58 -3.95 5.92
CA ILE A 103 -9.36 -3.81 6.72
C ILE A 103 -9.65 -4.14 8.20
N THR A 104 -10.69 -3.52 8.76
CA THR A 104 -11.11 -3.76 10.16
C THR A 104 -11.41 -5.23 10.40
N SER A 105 -12.11 -5.87 9.47
CA SER A 105 -12.45 -7.29 9.54
C SER A 105 -11.21 -8.18 9.44
N ALA A 106 -10.27 -7.87 8.54
CA ALA A 106 -9.01 -8.59 8.41
C ALA A 106 -8.17 -8.52 9.70
N VAL A 107 -8.09 -7.33 10.33
CA VAL A 107 -7.40 -7.16 11.62
C VAL A 107 -8.08 -7.95 12.73
N ARG A 108 -9.41 -7.85 12.86
CA ARG A 108 -10.16 -8.58 13.89
C ARG A 108 -10.02 -10.10 13.78
N ARG A 109 -9.89 -10.63 12.56
CA ARG A 109 -9.70 -12.06 12.30
C ARG A 109 -8.23 -12.50 12.31
N GLY A 110 -7.29 -11.61 12.55
CA GLY A 110 -5.85 -11.91 12.52
C GLY A 110 -5.26 -12.14 11.12
N ALA A 111 -6.02 -11.88 10.06
CA ALA A 111 -5.54 -12.00 8.67
C ALA A 111 -4.66 -10.81 8.25
N LEU A 112 -4.73 -9.69 8.97
CA LEU A 112 -3.84 -8.54 8.84
C LEU A 112 -3.37 -8.15 10.24
N ALA A 113 -2.06 -8.06 10.46
CA ALA A 113 -1.56 -7.73 11.78
C ALA A 113 -1.86 -6.26 12.11
N ARG A 114 -2.24 -5.99 13.36
CA ARG A 114 -2.57 -4.64 13.84
C ARG A 114 -1.38 -3.68 13.68
N ASN A 115 -0.19 -4.14 14.04
CA ASN A 115 1.05 -3.37 13.93
C ASN A 115 1.39 -2.99 12.48
N THR A 116 0.98 -3.79 11.48
CA THR A 116 1.12 -3.43 10.07
C THR A 116 0.31 -2.17 9.75
N VAL A 117 -0.93 -2.08 10.23
CA VAL A 117 -1.79 -0.90 10.02
C VAL A 117 -1.28 0.30 10.81
N GLU A 118 -0.81 0.10 12.04
CA GLU A 118 -0.24 1.16 12.87
C GLU A 118 1.05 1.72 12.28
N GLY A 119 1.93 0.86 11.74
CA GLY A 119 3.14 1.28 11.02
C GLY A 119 2.82 2.09 9.76
N ALA A 120 1.84 1.65 8.97
CA ALA A 120 1.35 2.40 7.82
C ALA A 120 0.85 3.80 8.20
N VAL A 121 0.07 3.90 9.27
CA VAL A 121 -0.39 5.19 9.82
C VAL A 121 0.78 6.05 10.28
N ALA A 122 1.81 5.47 10.92
CA ALA A 122 2.99 6.21 11.35
C ALA A 122 3.74 6.84 10.16
N HIS A 123 3.91 6.12 9.05
CA HIS A 123 4.49 6.68 7.83
C HIS A 123 3.64 7.83 7.27
N VAL A 124 2.31 7.66 7.19
CA VAL A 124 1.39 8.73 6.72
C VAL A 124 1.49 9.98 7.59
N LEU A 125 1.50 9.81 8.92
CA LEU A 125 1.55 10.93 9.86
C LEU A 125 2.93 11.61 9.86
N ALA A 126 4.02 10.86 9.74
CA ALA A 126 5.37 11.40 9.59
C ALA A 126 5.49 12.23 8.31
N THR A 127 4.97 11.76 7.18
CA THR A 127 4.94 12.53 5.92
C THR A 127 4.10 13.81 6.02
N LYS A 128 3.06 13.81 6.86
CA LYS A 128 2.25 15.01 7.16
C LYS A 128 2.86 15.93 8.22
N HIS A 129 4.05 15.60 8.74
CA HIS A 129 4.71 16.31 9.83
C HIS A 129 3.84 16.40 11.11
N VAL A 130 3.03 15.37 11.38
CA VAL A 130 2.25 15.28 12.62
C VAL A 130 3.14 14.70 13.72
N ASN A 131 3.25 15.42 14.83
CA ASN A 131 4.04 14.98 15.99
C ASN A 131 3.29 13.87 16.76
N LEU A 132 3.72 12.63 16.60
CA LEU A 132 3.14 11.47 17.28
C LEU A 132 3.33 11.52 18.81
N CYS A 133 4.42 12.14 19.30
CA CYS A 133 4.65 12.30 20.74
C CYS A 133 3.67 13.28 21.40
N ALA A 134 2.96 14.11 20.62
CA ALA A 134 1.91 14.98 21.14
C ALA A 134 0.53 14.28 21.22
N LEU A 135 0.43 13.04 20.72
CA LEU A 135 -0.81 12.25 20.69
C LEU A 135 -0.79 11.06 21.67
N ALA A 136 0.34 10.80 22.33
CA ALA A 136 0.55 9.76 23.34
C ALA A 136 0.46 10.34 24.75
#